data_AF-A0A3B3D1F5-F1
#
_entry.id   AF-A0A3B3D1F5-F1
#
_cell.length_a   1.000
_cell.length_b   1.000
_cell.length_c   1.000
_cell.angle_alpha   90.00
_cell.angle_beta   90.00
_cell.angle_gamma   90.00
#
_symmetry.space_group_name_H-M   'P 1'
#
loop_
_entity.id
_entity.type
_entity.pdbx_description
1 polymer ?
#
loop_
_entity_poly.entity_id
_entity_poly.type
_entity_poly.pdbx_seq_one_letter_code
_entity_poly.pdbx_strand_id
1 'polypeptide(L)'
;RKKAESLGAKKIFIEDLRKEFVEDFIWPSVQANAVYEDRYLMGTAIARPCIARRQVEIARKEGAQFVSHGATGKGNDQIRFELTCYALYPEVKIISPWRIPEFYNRFRGRKDLMEYAQVFATTMHNALISQRLFVEISYELVNKRKILIFQ
;
A
#
# COMPACT_ATOMS: atom_id res chain seq x y z
N ARG A 1 -12.49 5.71 -5.29
CA ARG A 1 -12.82 6.97 -4.58
C ARG A 1 -14.02 6.75 -3.67
N LYS A 2 -15.27 6.65 -4.18
CA LYS A 2 -16.49 6.41 -3.37
C LYS A 2 -16.34 5.36 -2.24
N LYS A 3 -15.80 4.18 -2.53
CA LYS A 3 -15.56 3.13 -1.52
C LYS A 3 -14.62 3.56 -0.38
N ALA A 4 -13.59 4.36 -0.67
CA ALA A 4 -12.67 4.82 0.35
C ALA A 4 -13.28 5.96 1.17
N GLU A 5 -14.02 6.87 0.53
CA GLU A 5 -14.78 7.93 1.23
C GLU A 5 -15.81 7.29 2.17
N SER A 6 -16.52 6.27 1.71
CA SER A 6 -17.47 5.54 2.55
C SER A 6 -16.80 4.82 3.71
N LEU A 7 -15.50 4.48 3.63
CA LEU A 7 -14.73 3.84 4.70
C LEU A 7 -14.05 4.83 5.65
N GLY A 8 -14.31 6.14 5.49
CA GLY A 8 -13.77 7.19 6.36
C GLY A 8 -12.43 7.80 5.89
N ALA A 9 -11.99 7.54 4.65
CA ALA A 9 -10.79 8.19 4.11
C ALA A 9 -11.04 9.70 3.91
N LYS A 10 -10.31 10.55 4.64
CA LYS A 10 -10.46 12.02 4.53
C LYS A 10 -9.79 12.62 3.30
N LYS A 11 -8.74 11.98 2.74
CA LYS A 11 -8.10 12.39 1.48
C LYS A 11 -7.77 11.19 0.61
N ILE A 12 -7.91 11.32 -0.71
CA ILE A 12 -7.71 10.21 -1.64
C ILE A 12 -6.91 10.69 -2.85
N PHE A 13 -5.81 9.97 -3.11
CA PHE A 13 -4.90 10.23 -4.23
C PHE A 13 -4.99 9.08 -5.24
N ILE A 14 -5.33 9.38 -6.49
CA ILE A 14 -5.42 8.38 -7.55
C ILE A 14 -4.42 8.78 -8.62
N GLU A 15 -3.23 8.23 -8.50
CA GLU A 15 -2.08 8.60 -9.32
C GLU A 15 -1.94 7.64 -10.51
N ASP A 16 -1.59 8.20 -11.67
CA ASP A 16 -1.28 7.41 -12.87
C ASP A 16 0.25 7.30 -13.04
N LEU A 17 0.81 6.20 -12.53
CA LEU A 17 2.24 5.96 -12.53
C LEU A 17 2.72 5.19 -13.77
N ARG A 18 1.90 5.04 -14.82
CA ARG A 18 2.27 4.20 -15.98
C ARG A 18 3.51 4.71 -16.71
N LYS A 19 3.57 6.01 -16.96
CA LYS A 19 4.69 6.64 -17.68
C LYS A 19 5.97 6.52 -16.85
N GLU A 20 5.91 6.95 -15.60
CA GLU A 20 6.99 6.84 -14.62
C GLU A 20 7.47 5.38 -14.45
N PHE A 21 6.55 4.42 -14.40
CA PHE A 21 6.92 3.01 -14.29
C PHE A 21 7.72 2.54 -15.51
N VAL A 22 7.31 2.93 -16.72
CA VAL A 22 8.03 2.57 -17.94
C VAL A 22 9.41 3.23 -17.97
N GLU A 23 9.45 4.54 -17.78
CA GLU A 23 10.65 5.36 -17.97
C GLU A 23 11.70 5.11 -16.88
N ASP A 24 11.28 5.02 -15.61
CA ASP A 24 12.21 4.98 -14.47
C ASP A 24 12.47 3.57 -13.93
N PHE A 25 11.65 2.56 -14.31
CA PHE A 25 11.79 1.20 -13.78
C PHE A 25 11.95 0.16 -14.88
N ILE A 26 11.06 0.13 -15.89
CA ILE A 26 11.13 -0.90 -16.94
C ILE A 26 12.35 -0.67 -17.83
N TRP A 27 12.56 0.54 -18.36
CA TRP A 27 13.70 0.84 -19.23
C TRP A 27 15.06 0.55 -18.60
N PRO A 28 15.34 1.01 -17.37
CA PRO A 28 16.58 0.65 -16.69
C PRO A 28 16.73 -0.87 -16.47
N SER A 29 15.64 -1.57 -16.16
CA SER A 29 15.68 -3.04 -15.97
C SER A 29 16.00 -3.78 -17.27
N VAL A 30 15.43 -3.33 -18.38
CA VAL A 30 15.71 -3.89 -19.71
C VAL A 30 17.14 -3.59 -20.14
N GLN A 31 17.62 -2.36 -19.95
CA GLN A 31 19.00 -1.96 -20.24
C GLN A 31 20.02 -2.78 -19.45
N ALA A 32 19.70 -3.11 -18.20
CA ALA A 32 20.53 -3.95 -17.33
C ALA A 32 20.43 -5.45 -17.65
N ASN A 33 19.59 -5.86 -18.61
CA ASN A 33 19.23 -7.26 -18.84
C ASN A 33 18.84 -7.98 -17.53
N ALA A 34 18.04 -7.32 -16.70
CA ALA A 34 17.67 -7.82 -15.39
C ALA A 34 16.76 -9.06 -15.51
N VAL A 35 17.35 -10.24 -15.34
CA VAL A 35 16.66 -11.53 -15.33
C VAL A 35 17.00 -12.25 -14.03
N TYR A 36 15.97 -12.72 -13.34
CA TYR A 36 16.12 -13.53 -12.14
C TYR A 36 15.93 -15.01 -12.46
N GLU A 37 16.84 -15.85 -11.99
CA GLU A 37 16.85 -17.31 -12.22
C GLU A 37 16.67 -17.65 -13.71
N ASP A 38 17.32 -16.88 -14.58
CA ASP A 38 17.36 -17.03 -16.06
C ASP A 38 15.98 -17.06 -16.76
N ARG A 39 14.90 -16.72 -16.05
CA ARG A 39 13.53 -16.85 -16.58
C ARG A 39 12.59 -15.71 -16.20
N TYR A 40 12.80 -15.08 -15.04
CA TYR A 40 11.84 -14.10 -14.51
C TYR A 40 12.30 -12.66 -14.76
N LEU A 41 11.52 -11.90 -15.55
CA LEU A 41 11.78 -10.51 -15.93
C LEU A 41 11.43 -9.47 -14.85
N MET A 42 11.39 -9.88 -13.57
CA MET A 42 11.29 -8.98 -12.42
C MET A 42 10.07 -8.05 -12.35
N GLY A 43 9.04 -8.21 -13.19
CA GLY A 43 7.94 -7.25 -13.34
C GLY A 43 7.25 -6.84 -12.04
N THR A 44 6.92 -7.80 -11.17
CA THR A 44 6.34 -7.49 -9.85
C THR A 44 7.36 -6.83 -8.94
N ALA A 45 8.62 -7.29 -8.97
CA ALA A 45 9.67 -6.79 -8.10
C ALA A 45 9.96 -5.31 -8.35
N ILE A 46 9.97 -4.86 -9.62
CA ILE A 46 10.24 -3.47 -9.99
C ILE A 46 9.02 -2.55 -9.85
N ALA A 47 7.80 -3.09 -9.94
CA ALA A 47 6.58 -2.31 -9.74
C ALA A 47 6.38 -1.84 -8.29
N ARG A 48 6.86 -2.61 -7.30
CA ARG A 48 6.66 -2.30 -5.88
C ARG A 48 7.42 -1.04 -5.44
N PRO A 49 8.72 -0.86 -5.78
CA PRO A 49 9.43 0.38 -5.54
C PRO A 49 8.78 1.60 -6.20
N CYS A 50 8.22 1.47 -7.42
CA CYS A 50 7.51 2.57 -8.08
C CYS A 50 6.30 3.05 -7.25
N ILE A 51 5.48 2.12 -6.77
CA ILE A 51 4.31 2.45 -5.95
C ILE A 51 4.74 3.03 -4.59
N ALA A 52 5.75 2.41 -3.96
CA ALA A 52 6.26 2.84 -2.66
C ALA A 52 6.88 4.25 -2.73
N ARG A 53 7.60 4.58 -3.81
CA ARG A 53 8.15 5.91 -4.06
C ARG A 53 7.05 6.96 -4.07
N ARG A 54 5.98 6.74 -4.83
CA ARG A 54 4.84 7.68 -4.84
C ARG A 54 4.16 7.79 -3.47
N GLN A 55 4.05 6.68 -2.74
CA GLN A 55 3.48 6.69 -1.40
C GLN A 55 4.28 7.57 -0.44
N VAL A 56 5.61 7.45 -0.47
CA VAL A 56 6.52 8.27 0.33
C VAL A 56 6.41 9.76 -0.02
N GLU A 57 6.35 10.08 -1.32
CA GLU A 57 6.17 11.47 -1.78
C GLU A 57 4.88 12.08 -1.23
N ILE A 58 3.77 11.35 -1.28
CA ILE A 58 2.50 11.83 -0.75
C ILE A 58 2.56 11.91 0.77
N ALA A 59 3.16 10.93 1.45
CA ALA A 59 3.34 10.96 2.90
C ALA A 59 4.12 12.21 3.34
N ARG A 60 5.21 12.54 2.64
CA ARG A 60 5.98 13.78 2.90
C ARG A 60 5.17 15.03 2.63
N LYS A 61 4.48 15.10 1.49
CA LYS A 61 3.64 16.23 1.11
C LYS A 61 2.56 16.53 2.15
N GLU A 62 1.97 15.47 2.72
CA GLU A 62 0.93 15.58 3.73
C GLU A 62 1.48 15.71 5.17
N GLY A 63 2.80 15.61 5.37
CA GLY A 63 3.41 15.59 6.70
C GLY A 63 3.07 14.34 7.52
N ALA A 64 2.75 13.22 6.84
CA ALA A 64 2.45 11.95 7.48
C ALA A 64 3.71 11.33 8.07
N GLN A 65 3.59 10.90 9.33
CA GLN A 65 4.65 10.18 10.06
C GLN A 65 4.57 8.67 9.83
N PHE A 66 3.43 8.18 9.32
CA PHE A 66 3.15 6.76 9.19
C PHE A 66 2.72 6.37 7.78
N VAL A 67 3.13 5.17 7.37
CA VAL A 67 2.85 4.57 6.05
C VAL A 67 2.39 3.12 6.22
N SER A 68 1.34 2.70 5.49
CA SER A 68 0.76 1.34 5.51
C SER A 68 1.08 0.56 4.26
N HIS A 69 1.07 -0.76 4.37
CA HIS A 69 0.75 -1.62 3.24
C HIS A 69 -0.03 -2.86 3.67
N GLY A 70 -0.88 -3.36 2.76
CA GLY A 70 -1.66 -4.59 2.95
C GLY A 70 -0.92 -5.88 2.57
N ALA A 71 0.38 -5.82 2.21
CA ALA A 71 1.14 -7.01 1.84
C ALA A 71 1.16 -8.04 2.99
N THR A 72 1.07 -9.32 2.65
CA THR A 72 1.04 -10.41 3.64
C THR A 72 2.37 -10.53 4.38
N GLY A 73 2.34 -10.91 5.66
CA GLY A 73 3.54 -11.03 6.50
C GLY A 73 4.53 -12.13 6.09
N LYS A 74 4.20 -12.95 5.09
CA LYS A 74 5.04 -14.07 4.60
C LYS A 74 5.57 -13.85 3.17
N GLY A 75 5.15 -12.80 2.48
CA GLY A 75 5.50 -12.56 1.07
C GLY A 75 6.66 -11.58 0.90
N ASN A 76 7.27 -11.59 -0.31
CA ASN A 76 8.37 -10.68 -0.67
C ASN A 76 7.92 -9.22 -0.81
N ASP A 77 6.64 -8.97 -1.06
CA ASP A 77 6.13 -7.62 -1.31
C ASP A 77 6.24 -6.71 -0.09
N GLN A 78 6.13 -7.24 1.14
CA GLN A 78 6.35 -6.45 2.36
C GLN A 78 7.76 -5.85 2.37
N ILE A 79 8.78 -6.67 2.06
CA ILE A 79 10.17 -6.26 2.06
C ILE A 79 10.40 -5.20 0.99
N ARG A 80 9.82 -5.38 -0.20
CA ARG A 80 9.96 -4.43 -1.31
C ARG A 80 9.36 -3.06 -1.00
N PHE A 81 8.18 -3.02 -0.37
CA PHE A 81 7.58 -1.77 0.09
C PHE A 81 8.42 -1.13 1.19
N GLU A 82 8.75 -1.88 2.23
CA GLU A 82 9.41 -1.37 3.42
C GLU A 82 10.81 -0.85 3.12
N LEU A 83 11.63 -1.60 2.39
CA LEU A 83 12.97 -1.15 2.02
C LEU A 83 12.92 0.12 1.18
N THR A 84 11.97 0.23 0.25
CA THR A 84 11.82 1.45 -0.54
C THR A 84 11.40 2.64 0.33
N CYS A 85 10.46 2.42 1.25
CA CYS A 85 10.00 3.44 2.18
C CYS A 85 11.12 3.93 3.09
N TYR A 86 11.90 3.03 3.69
CA TYR A 86 13.03 3.41 4.54
C TYR A 86 14.19 4.03 3.77
N ALA A 87 14.47 3.56 2.54
CA ALA A 87 15.50 4.16 1.70
C ALA A 87 15.15 5.60 1.31
N LEU A 88 13.87 5.85 1.00
CA LEU A 88 13.43 7.16 0.56
C LEU A 88 13.08 8.09 1.70
N TYR A 89 12.50 7.59 2.80
CA TYR A 89 12.07 8.36 3.97
C TYR A 89 12.40 7.63 5.28
N PRO A 90 13.67 7.70 5.74
CA PRO A 90 14.17 6.89 6.86
C PRO A 90 13.39 7.05 8.17
N GLU A 91 12.84 8.24 8.43
CA GLU A 91 12.09 8.57 9.64
C GLU A 91 10.65 8.01 9.67
N VAL A 92 10.18 7.46 8.53
CA VAL A 92 8.79 7.02 8.40
C VAL A 92 8.53 5.75 9.21
N LYS A 93 7.41 5.72 9.92
CA LYS A 93 6.97 4.53 10.66
C LYS A 93 6.04 3.69 9.81
N ILE A 94 6.40 2.44 9.57
CA ILE A 94 5.57 1.55 8.77
C ILE A 94 4.62 0.75 9.66
N ILE A 95 3.34 0.73 9.30
CA ILE A 95 2.33 -0.12 9.92
C ILE A 95 1.97 -1.21 8.91
N SER A 96 2.26 -2.46 9.26
CA SER A 96 1.88 -3.63 8.45
C SER A 96 0.91 -4.49 9.26
N PRO A 97 -0.41 -4.41 8.99
CA PRO A 97 -1.43 -5.09 9.80
C PRO A 97 -1.19 -6.59 9.95
N TRP A 98 -0.72 -7.26 8.89
CA TRP A 98 -0.45 -8.70 8.90
C TRP A 98 0.74 -9.12 9.78
N ARG A 99 1.46 -8.18 10.39
CA ARG A 99 2.51 -8.43 11.38
C ARG A 99 2.12 -8.04 12.81
N ILE A 100 0.93 -7.49 13.00
CA ILE A 100 0.42 -7.05 14.30
C ILE A 100 -0.35 -8.22 14.94
N PRO A 101 0.08 -8.74 16.10
CA PRO A 101 -0.58 -9.86 16.78
C PRO A 101 -2.07 -9.68 16.96
N GLU A 102 -2.49 -8.50 17.39
CA GLU A 102 -3.89 -8.14 17.62
C GLU A 102 -4.70 -8.26 16.32
N PHE A 103 -4.10 -7.94 15.17
CA PHE A 103 -4.78 -7.98 13.87
C PHE A 103 -4.91 -9.40 13.35
N TYR A 104 -3.81 -10.18 13.25
CA TYR A 104 -3.90 -11.53 12.68
C TYR A 104 -4.57 -12.53 13.63
N ASN A 105 -4.60 -12.29 14.94
CA ASN A 105 -5.38 -13.10 15.87
C ASN A 105 -6.88 -12.86 15.73
N ARG A 106 -7.27 -11.61 15.43
CA ARG A 106 -8.67 -11.21 15.17
C ARG A 106 -9.15 -11.64 13.78
N PHE A 107 -8.29 -11.54 12.77
CA PHE A 107 -8.62 -11.86 11.38
C PHE A 107 -7.80 -13.06 10.92
N ARG A 108 -8.32 -14.27 11.16
CA ARG A 108 -7.64 -15.52 10.80
C ARG A 108 -7.76 -15.87 9.32
N GLY A 109 -8.71 -15.25 8.64
CA GLY A 109 -8.86 -15.43 7.20
C GLY A 109 -9.85 -14.49 6.54
N ARG A 110 -10.16 -14.80 5.28
CA ARG A 110 -11.06 -13.99 4.45
C ARG A 110 -12.47 -13.89 5.03
N LYS A 111 -12.96 -14.93 5.69
CA LYS A 111 -14.30 -14.97 6.29
C LYS A 111 -14.47 -13.87 7.35
N ASP A 112 -13.56 -13.81 8.32
CA ASP A 112 -13.58 -12.81 9.39
C ASP A 112 -13.49 -11.37 8.84
N LEU A 113 -12.68 -11.16 7.79
CA LEU A 113 -12.58 -9.87 7.11
C LEU A 113 -13.89 -9.47 6.42
N MET A 114 -14.58 -10.43 5.79
CA MET A 114 -15.86 -10.18 5.13
C MET A 114 -16.97 -9.91 6.14
N GLU A 115 -17.04 -10.66 7.23
CA GLU A 115 -17.98 -10.44 8.33
C GLU A 115 -17.77 -9.06 8.97
N TYR A 116 -16.51 -8.71 9.26
CA TYR A 116 -16.18 -7.38 9.77
C TYR A 116 -16.57 -6.27 8.80
N ALA A 117 -16.28 -6.43 7.50
CA ALA A 117 -16.66 -5.44 6.49
C ALA A 117 -18.18 -5.26 6.38
N GLN A 118 -18.96 -6.34 6.56
CA GLN A 118 -20.41 -6.30 6.51
C GLN A 118 -21.01 -5.59 7.73
N VAL A 119 -20.49 -5.86 8.93
CA VAL A 119 -20.88 -5.17 10.17
C VAL A 119 -20.45 -3.69 10.14
N PHE A 120 -19.25 -3.40 9.64
CA PHE A 120 -18.76 -2.03 9.54
C PHE A 120 -19.56 -1.20 8.53
N ALA A 121 -19.95 -1.79 7.40
CA ALA A 121 -20.82 -1.15 6.41
C ALA A 121 -22.21 -0.81 6.99
N THR A 122 -22.72 -1.58 7.95
CA THR A 122 -23.99 -1.29 8.63
C THR A 122 -23.84 -0.32 9.80
N THR A 123 -22.66 -0.16 10.41
CA THR A 123 -22.44 0.63 11.65
C THR A 123 -22.04 2.10 11.41
N MET A 124 -21.68 2.50 10.18
CA MET A 124 -21.21 3.86 9.85
C MET A 124 -22.27 4.97 9.85
N HIS A 125 -23.24 4.91 10.77
CA HIS A 125 -24.00 6.08 11.20
C HIS A 125 -23.35 6.84 12.38
N ASN A 126 -22.41 6.24 13.13
CA ASN A 126 -21.79 6.90 14.29
C ASN A 126 -20.40 6.32 14.59
N ALA A 127 -19.31 6.92 14.10
CA ALA A 127 -18.00 6.77 14.73
C ALA A 127 -17.00 7.83 14.23
N LEU A 128 -16.66 8.79 15.09
CA LEU A 128 -15.48 9.65 15.00
C LEU A 128 -14.27 8.86 15.51
N ILE A 129 -13.21 8.69 14.70
CA ILE A 129 -11.98 8.02 15.11
C ILE A 129 -10.79 9.01 15.14
N SER A 130 -10.02 8.86 16.22
CA SER A 130 -8.90 9.64 16.74
C SER A 130 -7.80 10.03 15.74
N GLN A 131 -7.27 11.25 15.92
CA GLN A 131 -6.32 11.98 15.06
C GLN A 131 -4.90 11.39 15.03
N ARG A 132 -4.58 10.48 14.10
CA ARG A 132 -3.20 10.17 13.68
C ARG A 132 -3.14 10.00 12.16
N LEU A 133 -2.27 10.77 11.49
CA LEU A 133 -2.19 10.82 10.02
C LEU A 133 -1.44 9.59 9.46
N PHE A 134 -2.07 8.86 8.53
CA PHE A 134 -1.54 7.61 7.99
C PHE A 134 -1.84 7.41 6.50
N VAL A 135 -0.84 6.99 5.72
CA VAL A 135 -0.97 6.77 4.27
C VAL A 135 -1.05 5.27 3.96
N GLU A 136 -2.15 4.76 3.43
CA GLU A 136 -2.31 3.37 3.02
C GLU A 136 -2.19 3.15 1.51
N ILE A 137 -1.72 1.97 1.09
CA ILE A 137 -1.83 1.51 -0.30
C ILE A 137 -2.84 0.37 -0.36
N SER A 138 -3.78 0.47 -1.31
CA SER A 138 -4.62 -0.65 -1.73
C SER A 138 -4.36 -0.95 -3.20
N TYR A 139 -3.69 -2.06 -3.51
CA TYR A 139 -3.48 -2.53 -4.89
C TYR A 139 -4.51 -3.61 -5.27
N GLU A 140 -5.06 -3.51 -6.49
CA GLU A 140 -5.99 -4.50 -7.04
C GLU A 140 -5.35 -5.14 -8.28
N LEU A 141 -5.06 -6.45 -8.20
CA LEU A 141 -4.26 -7.20 -9.17
C LEU A 141 -4.94 -7.43 -10.54
N VAL A 142 -6.19 -7.02 -10.71
CA VAL A 142 -6.96 -7.27 -11.94
C VAL A 142 -7.35 -5.98 -12.67
N ASN A 143 -7.31 -4.82 -12.01
CA ASN A 143 -7.60 -3.55 -12.67
C ASN A 143 -7.00 -2.36 -11.89
N LYS A 144 -5.91 -1.83 -12.45
CA LYS A 144 -5.33 -0.49 -12.30
C LYS A 144 -5.89 0.43 -11.18
N ARG A 145 -4.95 0.99 -10.42
CA ARG A 145 -5.00 2.27 -9.67
C ARG A 145 -5.69 2.19 -8.31
N LYS A 146 -4.95 2.49 -7.23
CA LYS A 146 -5.38 3.30 -6.07
C LYS A 146 -4.26 3.33 -5.00
N ILE A 147 -3.98 4.50 -4.45
CA ILE A 147 -3.32 4.70 -3.15
C ILE A 147 -4.38 5.37 -2.26
N LEU A 148 -4.56 4.95 -1.02
CA LEU A 148 -5.68 5.39 -0.16
C LEU A 148 -5.16 5.97 1.14
N ILE A 149 -5.49 7.21 1.48
CA ILE A 149 -5.02 7.83 2.73
C ILE A 149 -6.16 7.88 3.73
N PHE A 150 -5.93 7.37 4.94
CA PHE A 150 -6.89 7.45 6.04
C PHE A 150 -6.43 8.55 7.02
N GLN A 151 -7.38 9.31 7.56
CA GLN A 151 -7.14 10.30 8.63
C GLN A 151 -8.11 10.04 9.77
#